data_AF-T1CC77-F1
#
_entry.id   AF-T1CC77-F1
#
_cell.length_a   1.000
_cell.length_b   1.000
_cell.length_c   1.000
_cell.angle_alpha   90.00
_cell.angle_beta   90.00
_cell.angle_gamma   90.00
#
_symmetry.space_group_name_H-M   'P 1'
#
loop_
_entity.id
_entity.type
_entity.pdbx_description
1 polymer ?
#
loop_
_entity_poly.entity_id
_entity_poly.type
_entity_poly.pdbx_seq_one_letter_code
_entity_poly.pdbx_strand_id
1 'polypeptide(L)'
;MRVGISLKDATQDIGFRGIGIWAGVAGADSLRVATKNASDPNEYELVVDCAKLRTFFRSDNARTKPLIEALNECAGFRRRAMNRAPGTEVTLEGIIEPFKPLLDSDAVRAYLTRECPVSFEKGFTYADTVNRFLRKNVPGYRSVRVLLDGTPVRGLHVEARTQQPILGTIDSPGAKTKSSLARYWMCHPKAVGRPEEGYDRGLRIRVRNFVVVQPESLRAILEQRGLKSLHLYNYWVGEIHATHP
;
A
#
# COMPACT_ATOMS: atom_id res chain seq x y z
N MET A 1 24.25 5.75 15.10
CA MET A 1 23.31 4.99 14.24
C MET A 1 22.31 5.97 13.65
N ARG A 2 22.09 5.99 12.33
CA ARG A 2 21.04 6.83 11.70
C ARG A 2 19.77 6.00 11.63
N VAL A 3 18.80 6.29 12.50
CA VAL A 3 17.56 5.54 12.63
C VAL A 3 16.40 6.35 12.07
N GLY A 4 15.55 5.75 11.24
CA GLY A 4 14.40 6.46 10.65
C GLY A 4 14.78 7.50 9.59
N ILE A 5 15.99 7.42 9.03
CA ILE A 5 16.42 8.25 7.89
C ILE A 5 16.50 7.34 6.67
N SER A 6 15.71 7.64 5.65
CA SER A 6 15.82 6.97 4.35
C SER A 6 16.51 7.92 3.37
N LEU A 7 17.50 7.40 2.64
CA LEU A 7 18.26 8.14 1.61
C LEU A 7 17.52 8.20 0.26
N LYS A 8 16.28 7.72 0.24
CA LYS A 8 15.41 7.75 -0.92
C LYS A 8 15.07 9.19 -1.30
N ASP A 9 14.92 9.43 -2.59
CA ASP A 9 14.51 10.72 -3.12
C ASP A 9 13.01 10.91 -2.87
N ALA A 10 12.64 11.94 -2.09
CA ALA A 10 11.24 12.23 -1.78
C ALA A 10 10.37 12.50 -3.02
N THR A 11 10.99 12.95 -4.12
CA THR A 11 10.33 13.24 -5.39
C THR A 11 10.21 12.02 -6.31
N GLN A 12 10.97 10.94 -6.08
CA GLN A 12 11.00 9.75 -6.93
C GLN A 12 10.51 8.48 -6.24
N ASP A 13 10.74 8.36 -4.93
CA ASP A 13 10.54 7.13 -4.17
C ASP A 13 9.36 7.19 -3.21
N ILE A 14 8.63 6.08 -3.05
CA ILE A 14 7.56 5.96 -2.06
C ILE A 14 8.15 5.51 -0.72
N GLY A 15 7.59 6.02 0.38
CA GLY A 15 8.04 5.68 1.73
C GLY A 15 9.41 6.27 2.06
N PHE A 16 9.76 7.43 1.47
CA PHE A 16 11.05 8.09 1.61
C PHE A 16 11.41 8.52 3.04
N ARG A 17 10.42 8.56 3.95
CA ARG A 17 10.64 8.91 5.36
C ARG A 17 11.28 7.79 6.18
N GLY A 18 11.24 6.53 5.72
CA GLY A 18 11.84 5.41 6.46
C GLY A 18 11.16 5.06 7.79
N ILE A 19 9.98 5.64 8.08
CA ILE A 19 9.24 5.40 9.33
C ILE A 19 8.42 4.10 9.31
N GLY A 20 8.10 3.57 8.13
CA GLY A 20 7.21 2.41 7.99
C GLY A 20 7.72 1.14 8.66
N ILE A 21 9.04 0.98 8.78
CA ILE A 21 9.66 -0.13 9.51
C ILE A 21 9.29 -0.14 11.01
N TRP A 22 8.97 1.02 11.59
CA TRP A 22 8.62 1.17 13.00
C TRP A 22 7.15 0.90 13.30
N ALA A 23 6.31 0.66 12.28
CA ALA A 23 4.90 0.36 12.49
C ALA A 23 4.69 -0.87 13.39
N GLY A 24 5.61 -1.84 13.34
CA GLY A 24 5.60 -3.02 14.21
C GLY A 24 5.70 -2.70 15.71
N VAL A 25 6.32 -1.57 16.09
CA VAL A 25 6.47 -1.18 17.50
C VAL A 25 5.13 -1.00 18.20
N ALA A 26 4.11 -0.54 17.47
CA ALA A 26 2.78 -0.34 18.03
C ALA A 26 2.08 -1.66 18.38
N GLY A 27 2.39 -2.75 17.68
CA GLY A 27 1.57 -3.96 17.65
C GLY A 27 2.24 -5.27 18.04
N ALA A 28 3.56 -5.30 18.28
CA ALA A 28 4.32 -6.50 18.61
C ALA A 28 5.26 -6.26 19.79
N ASP A 29 5.62 -7.28 20.57
CA ASP A 29 6.59 -7.15 21.66
C ASP A 29 8.04 -7.08 21.16
N SER A 30 8.33 -7.71 20.02
CA SER A 30 9.62 -7.68 19.36
C SER A 30 9.46 -7.48 17.85
N LEU A 31 10.33 -6.64 17.27
CA LEU A 31 10.46 -6.45 15.82
C LEU A 31 11.89 -6.83 15.42
N ARG A 32 12.01 -7.68 14.42
CA ARG A 32 13.29 -8.11 13.86
C ARG A 32 13.31 -7.89 12.36
N VAL A 33 14.35 -7.23 11.87
CA VAL A 33 14.56 -6.99 10.44
C VAL A 33 15.93 -7.51 10.05
N ALA A 34 15.95 -8.61 9.30
CA ALA A 34 17.15 -9.29 8.87
C ALA A 34 17.32 -9.16 7.36
N THR A 35 18.43 -8.60 6.89
CA THR A 35 18.70 -8.39 5.46
C THR A 35 20.00 -9.06 5.04
N LYS A 36 19.96 -9.71 3.88
CA LYS A 36 21.10 -10.40 3.25
C LYS A 36 21.23 -9.91 1.81
N ASN A 37 22.39 -9.34 1.48
CA ASN A 37 22.74 -9.00 0.10
C ASN A 37 23.38 -10.22 -0.60
N ALA A 38 23.21 -10.34 -1.91
CA ALA A 38 23.87 -11.34 -2.73
C ALA A 38 25.40 -11.21 -2.70
N SER A 39 25.92 -9.98 -2.68
CA SER A 39 27.36 -9.70 -2.77
C SER A 39 28.09 -9.68 -1.42
N ASP A 40 27.38 -9.75 -0.29
CA ASP A 40 27.98 -9.71 1.06
C ASP A 40 27.77 -11.08 1.72
N PRO A 41 28.82 -11.76 2.23
CA PRO A 41 28.66 -13.05 2.93
C PRO A 41 27.92 -12.94 4.28
N ASN A 42 27.66 -11.73 4.75
CA ASN A 42 27.03 -11.48 6.04
C ASN A 42 25.54 -11.13 5.91
N GLU A 43 24.78 -11.53 6.93
CA GLU A 43 23.46 -10.99 7.24
C GLU A 43 23.58 -9.91 8.31
N TYR A 44 22.76 -8.88 8.17
CA TYR A 44 22.61 -7.80 9.15
C TYR A 44 21.20 -7.84 9.73
N GLU A 45 21.10 -7.82 11.05
CA GLU A 45 19.86 -7.95 11.79
C GLU A 45 19.70 -6.74 12.72
N LEU A 46 18.58 -6.02 12.58
CA LEU A 46 18.07 -5.06 13.55
C LEU A 46 17.05 -5.76 14.43
N VAL A 47 17.22 -5.70 15.74
CA VAL A 47 16.25 -6.21 16.72
C VAL A 47 15.76 -5.04 17.57
N VAL A 48 14.46 -4.93 17.78
CA VAL A 48 13.84 -3.86 18.57
C VAL A 48 12.92 -4.47 19.63
N ASP A 49 13.21 -4.21 20.90
CA ASP A 49 12.32 -4.45 22.02
C ASP A 49 11.20 -3.40 22.00
N CYS A 50 10.09 -3.80 21.39
CA CYS A 50 8.96 -2.92 21.14
C CYS A 50 8.14 -2.69 22.41
N ALA A 51 8.08 -3.67 23.33
CA ALA A 51 7.42 -3.50 24.62
C ALA A 51 8.12 -2.44 25.48
N LYS A 52 9.45 -2.50 25.57
CA LYS A 52 10.26 -1.49 26.27
C LYS A 52 10.14 -0.13 25.61
N LEU A 53 10.23 -0.08 24.28
CA LEU A 53 10.10 1.17 23.54
C LEU A 53 8.72 1.83 23.69
N ARG A 54 7.62 1.04 23.67
CA ARG A 54 6.27 1.55 23.98
C ARG A 54 6.17 2.09 25.41
N THR A 55 6.77 1.40 26.38
CA THR A 55 6.76 1.82 27.79
C THR A 55 7.48 3.16 27.96
N PHE A 56 8.61 3.32 27.30
CA PHE A 56 9.34 4.58 27.26
C PHE A 56 8.44 5.75 26.82
N PHE A 57 7.70 5.60 25.72
CA PHE A 57 6.81 6.65 25.19
C PHE A 57 5.55 6.90 26.02
N ARG A 58 5.16 5.95 26.89
CA ARG A 58 4.03 6.11 27.82
C ARG A 58 4.43 6.76 29.15
N SER A 59 5.72 6.78 29.46
CA SER A 59 6.27 7.33 30.70
C SER A 59 6.68 8.80 30.55
N ASP A 60 6.90 9.49 31.67
CA ASP A 60 7.42 10.87 31.68
C ASP A 60 8.79 11.01 30.98
N ASN A 61 9.52 9.90 30.80
CA ASN A 61 10.77 9.86 30.02
C ASN A 61 10.58 10.35 28.57
N ALA A 62 9.39 10.19 28.00
CA ALA A 62 9.09 10.67 26.65
C ALA A 62 9.27 12.20 26.49
N ARG A 63 9.18 12.95 27.60
CA ARG A 63 9.33 14.42 27.61
C ARG A 63 10.76 14.88 27.89
N THR A 64 11.61 14.02 28.44
CA THR A 64 12.92 14.40 28.97
C THR A 64 14.09 13.74 28.25
N LYS A 65 13.90 12.57 27.64
CA LYS A 65 14.96 11.83 26.95
C LYS A 65 14.84 11.92 25.43
N PRO A 66 15.93 12.21 24.71
CA PRO A 66 15.96 12.16 23.24
C PRO A 66 15.59 10.79 22.66
N LEU A 67 14.91 10.78 21.51
CA LEU A 67 14.53 9.56 20.79
C LEU A 67 15.73 8.62 20.52
N ILE A 68 16.90 9.18 20.23
CA ILE A 68 18.09 8.38 19.93
C ILE A 68 18.56 7.57 21.15
N GLU A 69 18.40 8.10 22.36
CA GLU A 69 18.73 7.38 23.59
C GLU A 69 17.75 6.24 23.83
N ALA A 70 16.45 6.50 23.65
CA ALA A 70 15.41 5.48 23.72
C ALA A 70 15.70 4.31 22.77
N LEU A 71 16.09 4.63 21.54
CA LEU A 71 16.42 3.64 20.51
C LEU A 71 17.70 2.88 20.85
N ASN A 72 18.73 3.52 21.38
CA ASN A 72 19.95 2.82 21.81
C ASN A 72 19.67 1.86 22.98
N GLU A 73 18.73 2.18 23.85
CA GLU A 73 18.33 1.32 24.97
C GLU A 73 17.40 0.15 24.56
N CYS A 74 16.68 0.28 23.44
CA CYS A 74 15.64 -0.66 23.02
C CYS A 74 15.98 -1.42 21.73
N ALA A 75 16.99 -1.01 20.97
CA ALA A 75 17.35 -1.62 19.70
C ALA A 75 18.79 -2.13 19.71
N GLY A 76 18.98 -3.31 19.12
CA GLY A 76 20.28 -3.95 18.93
C GLY A 76 20.55 -4.21 17.46
N PHE A 77 21.84 -4.24 17.11
CA PHE A 77 22.30 -4.59 15.76
C PHE A 77 23.23 -5.79 15.84
N ARG A 78 23.02 -6.76 14.95
CA ARG A 78 23.85 -7.97 14.84
C ARG A 78 24.32 -8.14 13.41
N ARG A 79 25.54 -8.64 13.29
CA ARG A 79 26.15 -9.08 12.02
C ARG A 79 26.62 -10.51 12.21
N ARG A 80 26.27 -11.39 11.26
CA ARG A 80 26.74 -12.77 11.27
C ARG A 80 26.97 -13.28 9.84
N ALA A 81 27.95 -14.16 9.67
CA ALA A 81 28.09 -14.91 8.44
C ALA A 81 26.83 -15.78 8.25
N MET A 82 26.23 -15.73 7.07
CA MET A 82 24.99 -16.45 6.79
C MET A 82 24.94 -16.85 5.32
N ASN A 83 24.75 -18.14 5.05
CA ASN A 83 24.58 -18.65 3.69
C ASN A 83 23.10 -18.93 3.41
N ARG A 84 22.35 -17.88 3.05
CA ARG A 84 20.95 -17.96 2.62
C ARG A 84 20.70 -17.12 1.37
N ALA A 85 19.55 -17.34 0.74
CA ALA A 85 19.10 -16.54 -0.39
C ALA A 85 19.04 -15.03 -0.03
N PRO A 86 19.44 -14.14 -0.94
CA PRO A 86 19.36 -12.69 -0.73
C PRO A 86 17.92 -12.25 -0.48
N GLY A 87 17.74 -11.25 0.38
CA GLY A 87 16.44 -10.69 0.69
C GLY A 87 16.35 -10.15 2.11
N THR A 88 15.22 -9.51 2.38
CA THR A 88 14.90 -8.93 3.69
C THR A 88 13.74 -9.69 4.31
N GLU A 89 13.92 -10.14 5.53
CA GLU A 89 12.91 -10.77 6.37
C GLU A 89 12.53 -9.81 7.49
N VAL A 90 11.23 -9.70 7.75
CA VAL A 90 10.68 -8.93 8.87
C VAL A 90 9.87 -9.88 9.73
N THR A 91 10.27 -10.05 10.98
CA THR A 91 9.57 -10.86 11.97
C THR A 91 8.97 -9.94 13.02
N LEU A 92 7.68 -10.13 13.33
CA LEU A 92 7.01 -9.52 14.47
C LEU A 92 6.64 -10.64 15.44
N GLU A 93 7.01 -10.50 16.70
CA GLU A 93 6.79 -11.52 17.74
C GLU A 93 6.00 -10.91 18.89
N GLY A 94 5.12 -11.71 19.51
CA GLY A 94 4.24 -11.23 20.59
C GLY A 94 3.25 -10.18 20.08
N ILE A 95 2.47 -10.50 19.04
CA ILE A 95 1.42 -9.60 18.55
C ILE A 95 0.39 -9.36 19.67
N ILE A 96 0.20 -8.09 20.03
CA ILE A 96 -0.69 -7.71 21.14
C ILE A 96 -2.17 -7.76 20.70
N GLU A 97 -3.09 -7.89 21.66
CA GLU A 97 -4.52 -8.15 21.41
C GLU A 97 -5.18 -7.27 20.33
N PRO A 98 -5.07 -5.92 20.34
CA PRO A 98 -5.69 -5.08 19.32
C PRO A 98 -5.24 -5.36 17.88
N PHE A 99 -4.08 -5.99 17.70
CA PHE A 99 -3.48 -6.28 16.40
C PHE A 99 -3.59 -7.75 16.00
N LYS A 100 -4.13 -8.64 16.86
CA LYS A 100 -4.36 -10.04 16.49
C LYS A 100 -5.25 -10.26 15.26
N PRO A 101 -6.22 -9.39 14.91
CA PRO A 101 -6.92 -9.51 13.63
C PRO A 101 -5.99 -9.43 12.40
N LEU A 102 -4.76 -8.90 12.53
CA LEU A 102 -3.76 -8.93 11.47
C LEU A 102 -3.10 -10.31 11.25
N LEU A 103 -3.46 -11.30 12.07
CA LEU A 103 -3.04 -12.70 11.91
C LEU A 103 -4.07 -13.52 11.12
N ASP A 104 -5.25 -12.97 10.86
CA ASP A 104 -6.27 -13.60 10.03
C ASP A 104 -5.88 -13.47 8.55
N SER A 105 -5.57 -14.61 7.91
CA SER A 105 -5.12 -14.63 6.52
C SER A 105 -6.16 -14.07 5.54
N ASP A 106 -7.46 -14.18 5.82
CA ASP A 106 -8.50 -13.65 4.94
C ASP A 106 -8.61 -12.13 5.08
N ALA A 107 -8.54 -11.61 6.31
CA ALA A 107 -8.48 -10.18 6.56
C ALA A 107 -7.23 -9.54 5.93
N VAL A 108 -6.06 -10.18 6.07
CA VAL A 108 -4.80 -9.74 5.45
C VAL A 108 -4.91 -9.79 3.93
N ARG A 109 -5.48 -10.87 3.36
CA ARG A 109 -5.68 -10.98 1.91
C ARG A 109 -6.56 -9.85 1.40
N ALA A 110 -7.71 -9.61 2.04
CA ALA A 110 -8.63 -8.53 1.67
C ALA A 110 -7.95 -7.16 1.72
N TYR A 111 -7.14 -6.89 2.75
CA TYR A 111 -6.34 -5.68 2.87
C TYR A 111 -5.31 -5.55 1.73
N LEU A 112 -4.49 -6.57 1.50
CA LEU A 112 -3.44 -6.55 0.47
C LEU A 112 -4.03 -6.40 -0.94
N THR A 113 -5.14 -7.08 -1.22
CA THR A 113 -5.90 -6.93 -2.48
C THR A 113 -6.33 -5.50 -2.72
N ARG A 114 -6.79 -4.80 -1.67
CA ARG A 114 -7.28 -3.42 -1.77
C ARG A 114 -6.17 -2.39 -1.84
N GLU A 115 -5.08 -2.57 -1.11
CA GLU A 115 -4.08 -1.50 -0.91
C GLU A 115 -2.84 -1.65 -1.81
N CYS A 116 -2.38 -2.88 -2.03
CA CYS A 116 -1.11 -3.09 -2.71
C CYS A 116 -1.21 -2.92 -4.23
N PRO A 117 -0.08 -2.62 -4.89
CA PRO A 117 0.03 -2.61 -6.35
C PRO A 117 0.08 -4.04 -6.91
N VAL A 118 -0.90 -4.89 -6.62
CA VAL A 118 -0.98 -6.27 -7.13
C VAL A 118 -1.60 -6.31 -8.53
N SER A 119 -1.36 -7.40 -9.25
CA SER A 119 -1.96 -7.60 -10.59
C SER A 119 -3.45 -7.88 -10.47
N PHE A 120 -4.25 -7.47 -11.46
CA PHE A 120 -5.68 -7.79 -11.55
C PHE A 120 -5.98 -9.28 -11.35
N GLU A 121 -7.21 -9.56 -10.90
CA GLU A 121 -7.73 -10.92 -10.77
C GLU A 121 -7.74 -11.67 -12.11
N LYS A 122 -7.67 -12.98 -12.05
CA LYS A 122 -7.86 -13.84 -13.22
C LYS A 122 -9.32 -13.69 -13.67
N GLY A 123 -9.53 -13.46 -14.96
CA GLY A 123 -10.88 -13.33 -15.54
C GLY A 123 -11.31 -11.91 -15.87
N PHE A 124 -10.56 -10.88 -15.47
CA PHE A 124 -10.82 -9.53 -15.96
C PHE A 124 -10.41 -9.39 -17.43
N THR A 125 -11.41 -9.43 -18.32
CA THR A 125 -11.25 -9.41 -19.79
C THR A 125 -10.37 -8.28 -20.32
N TYR A 126 -10.41 -7.10 -19.69
CA TYR A 126 -9.70 -5.90 -20.16
C TYR A 126 -8.41 -5.59 -19.39
N ALA A 127 -7.91 -6.53 -18.58
CA ALA A 127 -6.71 -6.34 -17.77
C ALA A 127 -5.51 -5.85 -18.59
N ASP A 128 -5.25 -6.46 -19.75
CA ASP A 128 -4.12 -6.07 -20.62
C ASP A 128 -4.29 -4.69 -21.25
N THR A 129 -5.52 -4.34 -21.63
CA THR A 129 -5.84 -3.01 -22.18
C THR A 129 -5.58 -1.93 -21.13
N VAL A 130 -6.09 -2.13 -19.91
CA VAL A 130 -5.88 -1.20 -18.79
C VAL A 130 -4.40 -1.13 -18.41
N ASN A 131 -3.72 -2.27 -18.26
CA ASN A 131 -2.30 -2.31 -17.94
C ASN A 131 -1.44 -1.57 -18.97
N ARG A 132 -1.73 -1.74 -20.27
CA ARG A 132 -1.00 -1.07 -21.36
C ARG A 132 -1.22 0.43 -21.33
N PHE A 133 -2.46 0.87 -21.07
CA PHE A 133 -2.79 2.28 -20.88
C PHE A 133 -2.04 2.88 -19.68
N LEU A 134 -2.07 2.23 -18.52
CA LEU A 134 -1.43 2.73 -17.31
C LEU A 134 0.10 2.75 -17.44
N ARG A 135 0.72 1.69 -17.97
CA ARG A 135 2.17 1.66 -18.24
C ARG A 135 2.63 2.77 -19.17
N LYS A 136 1.82 3.13 -20.18
CA LYS A 136 2.13 4.19 -21.13
C LYS A 136 1.98 5.59 -20.52
N ASN A 137 1.02 5.79 -19.61
CA ASN A 137 0.56 7.13 -19.22
C ASN A 137 0.79 7.50 -17.75
N VAL A 138 1.15 6.54 -16.88
CA VAL A 138 1.37 6.74 -15.45
C VAL A 138 2.84 6.45 -15.12
N PRO A 139 3.65 7.48 -14.83
CA PRO A 139 5.06 7.30 -14.48
C PRO A 139 5.24 6.36 -13.29
N GLY A 140 6.17 5.41 -13.43
CA GLY A 140 6.47 4.45 -12.35
C GLY A 140 5.39 3.40 -12.10
N TYR A 141 4.35 3.30 -12.94
CA TYR A 141 3.33 2.26 -12.81
C TYR A 141 3.94 0.86 -12.92
N ARG A 142 3.87 0.10 -11.82
CA ARG A 142 4.37 -1.27 -11.72
C ARG A 142 3.44 -2.07 -10.83
N SER A 143 3.22 -3.34 -11.19
CA SER A 143 2.63 -4.31 -10.28
C SER A 143 3.74 -5.11 -9.60
N VAL A 144 3.47 -5.55 -8.37
CA VAL A 144 4.38 -6.40 -7.60
C VAL A 144 3.72 -7.75 -7.33
N ARG A 145 4.54 -8.79 -7.28
CA ARG A 145 4.08 -10.13 -6.90
C ARG A 145 4.05 -10.21 -5.38
N VAL A 146 2.85 -10.37 -4.82
CA VAL A 146 2.63 -10.62 -3.40
C VAL A 146 2.10 -12.03 -3.24
N LEU A 147 2.69 -12.79 -2.31
CA LEU A 147 2.21 -14.10 -1.90
C LEU A 147 1.80 -13.99 -0.43
N LEU A 148 0.63 -14.50 -0.10
CA LEU A 148 0.19 -14.71 1.28
C LEU A 148 0.01 -16.21 1.47
N ASP A 149 0.75 -16.79 2.41
CA ASP A 149 0.81 -18.23 2.67
C ASP A 149 1.08 -19.04 1.39
N GLY A 150 2.04 -18.58 0.60
CA GLY A 150 2.42 -19.17 -0.69
C GLY A 150 1.45 -18.88 -1.85
N THR A 151 0.26 -18.34 -1.57
CA THR A 151 -0.79 -18.13 -2.57
C THR A 151 -0.77 -16.69 -3.11
N PRO A 152 -0.79 -16.47 -4.45
CA PRO A 152 -0.79 -15.13 -5.02
C PRO A 152 -1.97 -14.27 -4.55
N VAL A 153 -1.67 -13.05 -4.12
CA VAL A 153 -2.68 -12.00 -3.91
C VAL A 153 -2.95 -11.30 -5.24
N ARG A 154 -4.22 -11.08 -5.54
CA ARG A 154 -4.69 -10.40 -6.76
C ARG A 154 -5.50 -9.18 -6.38
N GLY A 155 -5.51 -8.19 -7.28
CA GLY A 155 -6.19 -6.92 -7.11
C GLY A 155 -7.69 -7.03 -7.39
N LEU A 156 -8.26 -5.95 -7.89
CA LEU A 156 -9.71 -5.78 -8.03
C LEU A 156 -10.43 -6.99 -8.63
N HIS A 157 -11.48 -7.40 -7.95
CA HIS A 157 -12.46 -8.37 -8.42
C HIS A 157 -13.44 -7.64 -9.34
N VAL A 158 -13.17 -7.74 -10.65
CA VAL A 158 -13.98 -7.08 -11.68
C VAL A 158 -14.75 -8.14 -12.43
N GLU A 159 -16.05 -7.94 -12.59
CA GLU A 159 -16.89 -8.83 -13.37
C GLU A 159 -16.34 -9.07 -14.78
N ALA A 160 -16.33 -10.34 -15.19
CA ALA A 160 -15.91 -10.72 -16.53
C ALA A 160 -16.78 -10.08 -17.62
N ARG A 161 -18.07 -9.87 -17.33
CA ARG A 161 -19.07 -9.28 -18.24
C ARG A 161 -19.20 -7.76 -18.04
N THR A 162 -18.09 -7.03 -18.07
CA THR A 162 -18.07 -5.56 -18.06
C THR A 162 -18.12 -4.97 -19.47
N GLN A 163 -18.62 -3.74 -19.58
CA GLN A 163 -18.41 -2.93 -20.79
C GLN A 163 -16.93 -2.63 -20.98
N GLN A 164 -16.54 -2.24 -22.20
CA GLN A 164 -15.17 -1.79 -22.46
C GLN A 164 -14.80 -0.63 -21.51
N PRO A 165 -13.60 -0.64 -20.91
CA PRO A 165 -13.21 0.40 -19.98
C PRO A 165 -13.14 1.76 -20.67
N ILE A 166 -13.70 2.76 -20.02
CA ILE A 166 -13.48 4.17 -20.34
C ILE A 166 -12.10 4.53 -19.80
N LEU A 167 -11.21 4.95 -20.69
CA LEU A 167 -9.85 5.39 -20.37
C LEU A 167 -9.77 6.90 -20.56
N GLY A 168 -9.20 7.61 -19.60
CA GLY A 168 -9.21 9.07 -19.67
C GLY A 168 -8.16 9.76 -18.83
N THR A 169 -8.25 11.09 -18.87
CA THR A 169 -7.32 12.01 -18.22
C THR A 169 -8.11 13.01 -17.40
N ILE A 170 -7.59 13.36 -16.23
CA ILE A 170 -8.05 14.49 -15.43
C ILE A 170 -7.00 15.59 -15.59
N ASP A 171 -7.37 16.67 -16.26
CA ASP A 171 -6.52 17.84 -16.45
C ASP A 171 -6.73 18.87 -15.34
N SER A 172 -5.74 19.72 -15.11
CA SER A 172 -5.86 20.82 -14.15
C SER A 172 -6.91 21.84 -14.60
N PRO A 173 -7.91 22.18 -13.76
CA PRO A 173 -8.88 23.21 -14.09
C PRO A 173 -8.17 24.56 -14.33
N GLY A 174 -8.43 25.21 -15.47
CA GLY A 174 -7.97 26.57 -15.75
C GLY A 174 -6.49 26.75 -16.07
N ALA A 175 -5.72 25.67 -16.28
CA ALA A 175 -4.30 25.79 -16.64
C ALA A 175 -4.11 26.26 -18.10
N LYS A 176 -3.25 27.26 -18.33
CA LYS A 176 -2.89 27.77 -19.67
C LYS A 176 -2.19 26.72 -20.53
N THR A 177 -1.49 25.78 -19.89
CA THR A 177 -0.91 24.58 -20.49
C THR A 177 -1.60 23.37 -19.89
N LYS A 178 -2.05 22.41 -20.72
CA LYS A 178 -2.69 21.17 -20.24
C LYS A 178 -1.69 20.36 -19.42
N SER A 179 -1.73 20.49 -18.09
CA SER A 179 -1.07 19.57 -17.18
C SER A 179 -2.07 18.49 -16.74
N SER A 180 -1.72 17.24 -17.01
CA SER A 180 -2.50 16.07 -16.57
C SER A 180 -2.26 15.85 -15.08
N LEU A 181 -3.31 15.99 -14.26
CA LEU A 181 -3.29 15.69 -12.84
C LEU A 181 -3.37 14.18 -12.57
N ALA A 182 -4.14 13.45 -13.37
CA ALA A 182 -4.32 12.01 -13.23
C ALA A 182 -4.71 11.31 -14.52
N ARG A 183 -4.51 9.99 -14.57
CA ARG A 183 -5.09 9.09 -15.56
C ARG A 183 -6.11 8.21 -14.88
N TYR A 184 -7.20 7.87 -15.55
CA TYR A 184 -8.18 6.96 -14.98
C TYR A 184 -8.61 5.90 -15.96
N TRP A 185 -9.08 4.80 -15.38
CA TRP A 185 -9.89 3.82 -16.09
C TRP A 185 -11.11 3.50 -15.23
N MET A 186 -12.24 3.27 -15.87
CA MET A 186 -13.44 2.81 -15.19
C MET A 186 -14.31 1.99 -16.14
N CYS A 187 -15.05 1.05 -15.60
CA CYS A 187 -16.03 0.25 -16.35
C CYS A 187 -17.26 -0.01 -15.48
N HIS A 188 -18.33 -0.50 -16.11
CA HIS A 188 -19.54 -0.94 -15.42
C HIS A 188 -20.02 -2.27 -16.04
N PRO A 189 -20.86 -3.05 -15.33
CA PRO A 189 -21.42 -4.30 -15.84
C PRO A 189 -22.18 -4.11 -17.17
N LYS A 190 -22.17 -5.13 -18.05
CA LYS A 190 -22.98 -5.14 -19.27
C LYS A 190 -24.47 -5.34 -18.96
N ALA A 191 -24.78 -6.13 -17.94
CA ALA A 191 -26.14 -6.32 -17.48
C ALA A 191 -26.65 -5.04 -16.80
N VAL A 192 -27.95 -4.76 -16.95
CA VAL A 192 -28.59 -3.64 -16.25
C VAL A 192 -28.66 -4.00 -14.77
N GLY A 193 -27.80 -3.38 -13.96
CA GLY A 193 -27.76 -3.68 -12.54
C GLY A 193 -26.49 -3.19 -11.87
N ARG A 194 -26.51 -3.19 -10.54
CA ARG A 194 -25.28 -3.05 -9.76
C ARG A 194 -24.43 -4.31 -9.96
N PRO A 195 -23.10 -4.22 -9.79
CA PRO A 195 -22.28 -5.41 -9.79
C PRO A 195 -22.81 -6.46 -8.81
N GLU A 196 -22.66 -7.75 -9.12
CA GLU A 196 -23.07 -8.85 -8.24
C GLU A 196 -22.34 -8.76 -6.88
N GLU A 197 -22.86 -9.47 -5.89
CA GLU A 197 -22.20 -9.57 -4.59
C GLU A 197 -20.85 -10.29 -4.74
N GLY A 198 -19.81 -9.78 -4.07
CA GLY A 198 -18.44 -10.31 -4.19
C GLY A 198 -17.55 -9.57 -5.20
N TYR A 199 -18.09 -8.69 -6.06
CA TYR A 199 -17.29 -7.83 -6.94
C TYR A 199 -17.04 -6.44 -6.36
N ASP A 200 -15.89 -5.88 -6.70
CA ASP A 200 -15.48 -4.53 -6.29
C ASP A 200 -16.34 -3.44 -6.94
N ARG A 201 -16.58 -2.36 -6.19
CA ARG A 201 -17.41 -1.23 -6.63
C ARG A 201 -16.74 0.11 -6.28
N GLY A 202 -17.19 1.14 -6.98
CA GLY A 202 -16.67 2.50 -6.87
C GLY A 202 -15.26 2.67 -7.44
N LEU A 203 -14.70 3.84 -7.18
CA LEU A 203 -13.41 4.26 -7.72
C LEU A 203 -12.38 4.44 -6.62
N ARG A 204 -11.16 4.01 -6.87
CA ARG A 204 -10.02 4.20 -5.94
C ARG A 204 -9.08 5.27 -6.47
N ILE A 205 -8.45 6.04 -5.59
CA ILE A 205 -7.35 6.92 -5.99
C ILE A 205 -6.04 6.24 -5.63
N ARG A 206 -5.13 6.18 -6.60
CA ARG A 206 -3.79 5.64 -6.47
C ARG A 206 -2.72 6.69 -6.72
N VAL A 207 -1.65 6.62 -5.96
CA VAL A 207 -0.41 7.36 -6.18
C VAL A 207 0.70 6.34 -6.41
N ARG A 208 1.34 6.38 -7.58
CA ARG A 208 2.37 5.39 -7.98
C ARG A 208 1.93 3.94 -7.74
N ASN A 209 0.66 3.68 -8.06
CA ASN A 209 -0.03 2.41 -7.93
C ASN A 209 -0.34 1.92 -6.49
N PHE A 210 -0.07 2.69 -5.44
CA PHE A 210 -0.59 2.41 -4.09
C PHE A 210 -1.92 3.13 -3.89
N VAL A 211 -2.90 2.47 -3.27
CA VAL A 211 -4.17 3.14 -2.93
C VAL A 211 -3.93 4.16 -1.82
N VAL A 212 -4.50 5.34 -2.00
CA VAL A 212 -4.49 6.44 -1.02
C VAL A 212 -5.90 6.87 -0.64
N VAL A 213 -6.91 6.57 -1.49
CA VAL A 213 -8.32 6.82 -1.19
C VAL A 213 -9.15 5.62 -1.62
N GLN A 214 -9.89 5.07 -0.66
CA GLN A 214 -10.83 3.96 -0.87
C GLN A 214 -12.18 4.48 -1.42
N PRO A 215 -12.99 3.60 -2.05
CA PRO A 215 -14.25 4.01 -2.69
C PRO A 215 -15.21 4.77 -1.77
N GLU A 216 -15.34 4.33 -0.51
CA GLU A 216 -16.24 4.94 0.47
C GLU A 216 -15.79 6.36 0.83
N SER A 217 -14.48 6.56 1.00
CA SER A 217 -13.89 7.87 1.27
C SER A 217 -14.07 8.82 0.08
N LEU A 218 -13.84 8.32 -1.14
CA LEU A 218 -14.05 9.13 -2.34
C LEU A 218 -15.53 9.48 -2.52
N ARG A 219 -16.43 8.53 -2.28
CA ARG A 219 -17.88 8.77 -2.31
C ARG A 219 -18.28 9.88 -1.34
N ALA A 220 -17.80 9.84 -0.09
CA ALA A 220 -18.07 10.88 0.91
C ALA A 220 -17.56 12.26 0.46
N ILE A 221 -16.36 12.32 -0.14
CA ILE A 221 -15.84 13.57 -0.71
C ILE A 221 -16.74 14.09 -1.83
N LEU A 222 -17.19 13.23 -2.75
CA LEU A 222 -18.07 13.62 -3.85
C LEU A 222 -19.45 14.09 -3.37
N GLU A 223 -19.97 13.49 -2.30
CA GLU A 223 -21.20 13.90 -1.63
C GLU A 223 -21.09 15.30 -1.03
N GLN A 224 -20.02 15.57 -0.27
CA GLN A 224 -19.73 16.90 0.25
C GLN A 224 -19.56 17.95 -0.85
N ARG A 225 -19.11 17.54 -2.04
CA ARG A 225 -18.96 18.41 -3.22
C ARG A 225 -20.25 18.56 -4.04
N GLY A 226 -21.36 17.95 -3.63
CA GLY A 226 -22.68 18.15 -4.24
C GLY A 226 -22.91 17.36 -5.52
N LEU A 227 -22.22 16.22 -5.72
CA LEU A 227 -22.46 15.38 -6.89
C LEU A 227 -23.90 14.81 -6.89
N LYS A 228 -24.73 15.24 -7.84
CA LYS A 228 -26.17 14.94 -7.86
C LYS A 228 -26.52 13.45 -8.10
N SER A 229 -25.61 12.65 -8.65
CA SER A 229 -25.87 11.27 -9.07
C SER A 229 -25.05 10.22 -8.31
N LEU A 230 -24.88 10.40 -6.99
CA LEU A 230 -24.14 9.47 -6.13
C LEU A 230 -24.65 8.02 -6.16
N HIS A 231 -25.95 7.83 -6.42
CA HIS A 231 -26.52 6.49 -6.55
C HIS A 231 -25.88 5.68 -7.69
N LEU A 232 -25.33 6.34 -8.72
CA LEU A 232 -24.63 5.68 -9.83
C LEU A 232 -23.19 5.32 -9.49
N TYR A 233 -22.58 5.89 -8.45
CA TYR A 233 -21.17 5.67 -8.12
C TYR A 233 -20.82 4.18 -7.94
N ASN A 234 -21.73 3.43 -7.30
CA ASN A 234 -21.55 2.01 -7.03
C ASN A 234 -21.80 1.09 -8.25
N TYR A 235 -22.20 1.66 -9.40
CA TYR A 235 -22.33 0.92 -10.66
C TYR A 235 -21.00 0.84 -11.41
N TRP A 236 -20.04 1.68 -11.03
CA TRP A 236 -18.72 1.72 -11.63
C TRP A 236 -17.71 0.94 -10.80
N VAL A 237 -16.69 0.44 -11.47
CA VAL A 237 -15.46 -0.05 -10.85
C VAL A 237 -14.27 0.50 -11.64
N GLY A 238 -13.25 0.97 -10.93
CA GLY A 238 -12.11 1.57 -11.58
C GLY A 238 -11.13 2.25 -10.63
N GLU A 239 -10.15 2.92 -11.23
CA GLU A 239 -9.08 3.58 -10.50
C GLU A 239 -8.68 4.89 -11.18
N ILE A 240 -8.32 5.86 -10.35
CA ILE A 240 -7.76 7.15 -10.71
C ILE A 240 -6.31 7.17 -10.23
N HIS A 241 -5.37 7.22 -11.15
CA HIS A 241 -3.93 7.24 -10.89
C HIS A 241 -3.41 8.68 -10.97
N ALA A 242 -3.12 9.29 -9.83
CA ALA A 242 -2.51 10.61 -9.75
C ALA A 242 -1.10 10.58 -10.38
N THR A 243 -0.87 11.51 -11.31
CA THR A 243 0.41 11.65 -12.04
C THR A 243 1.18 12.89 -11.64
N HIS A 244 0.51 13.84 -10.98
CA HIS A 244 1.14 15.03 -10.42
C HIS A 244 1.41 14.82 -8.92
N PRO A 245 2.60 15.19 -8.40
CA PRO A 245 2.91 15.16 -6.96
C PRO A 245 2.03 16.12 -6.14
#